data_AF-A0A7L1JCD3-F1
#
_entry.id   AF-A0A7L1JCD3-F1
#
_cell.length_a   1.000
_cell.length_b   1.000
_cell.length_c   1.000
_cell.angle_alpha   90.00
_cell.angle_beta   90.00
_cell.angle_gamma   90.00
#
_symmetry.space_group_name_H-M   'P 1'
#
loop_
_entity.id
_entity.type
_entity.pdbx_description
1 polymer ?
#
loop_
_entity_poly.entity_id
_entity_poly.type
_entity_poly.pdbx_seq_one_letter_code
_entity_poly.pdbx_strand_id
1 'polypeptide(L)'
;EHRDTDRCCRDHDHCQHVIHPFTARYGYRNLRWHTISHCDCDRRLKECLRRVNDTASRVVGQAFFNVIQVPCFEFAYKEECV
;
A
#
# COMPACT_ATOMS: atom_id res chain seq x y z
N GLU A 1 10.84 15.26 13.82
CA GLU A 1 10.85 15.80 12.44
C GLU A 1 9.96 14.92 11.56
N HIS A 2 9.27 15.46 10.54
CA HIS A 2 8.36 14.76 9.61
C HIS A 2 7.09 14.08 10.18
N ARG A 3 6.41 14.71 11.16
CA ARG A 3 5.18 14.16 11.77
C ARG A 3 4.04 13.91 10.77
N ASP A 4 3.90 14.76 9.77
CA ASP A 4 2.80 14.64 8.79
C ASP A 4 3.04 13.50 7.78
N THR A 5 4.30 13.31 7.36
CA THR A 5 4.69 12.17 6.53
C THR A 5 4.49 10.85 7.29
N ASP A 6 4.90 10.82 8.57
CA ASP A 6 4.69 9.65 9.43
C ASP A 6 3.20 9.34 9.65
N ARG A 7 2.35 10.37 9.76
CA ARG A 7 0.90 10.19 9.80
C ARG A 7 0.37 9.50 8.53
N CYS A 8 0.83 9.89 7.34
CA CYS A 8 0.44 9.23 6.09
C CYS A 8 0.81 7.73 6.11
N CYS A 9 2.01 7.39 6.57
CA CYS A 9 2.46 6.00 6.68
C CYS A 9 1.65 5.22 7.72
N ARG A 10 1.40 5.80 8.90
CA ARG A 10 0.56 5.18 9.94
C ARG A 10 -0.85 4.91 9.46
N ASP A 11 -1.46 5.86 8.75
CA ASP A 11 -2.81 5.66 8.18
C ASP A 11 -2.81 4.52 7.14
N HIS A 12 -1.72 4.34 6.39
CA HIS A 12 -1.54 3.23 5.45
C HIS A 12 -1.31 1.88 6.15
N ASP A 13 -0.52 1.84 7.22
CA ASP A 13 -0.26 0.62 8.00
C ASP A 13 -1.53 0.04 8.64
N HIS A 14 -2.53 0.88 8.93
CA HIS A 14 -3.84 0.45 9.44
C HIS A 14 -4.80 -0.03 8.33
N CYS A 15 -4.32 -0.28 7.12
CA CYS A 15 -5.14 -0.85 6.05
C CYS A 15 -5.72 -2.21 6.48
N GLN A 16 -7.04 -2.35 6.40
CA GLN A 16 -7.74 -3.57 6.84
C GLN A 16 -7.38 -4.80 5.98
N HIS A 17 -7.17 -4.59 4.69
CA HIS A 17 -6.93 -5.65 3.72
C HIS A 17 -5.47 -5.61 3.25
N VAL A 18 -4.67 -6.50 3.82
CA VAL A 18 -3.25 -6.66 3.50
C VAL A 18 -2.87 -8.12 3.34
N ILE A 19 -1.85 -8.39 2.53
CA ILE A 19 -1.20 -9.69 2.36
C ILE A 19 0.27 -9.54 2.74
N HIS A 20 0.64 -10.07 3.91
CA HIS A 20 2.00 -9.95 4.45
C HIS A 20 3.04 -10.68 3.58
N PRO A 21 4.33 -10.30 3.69
CA PRO A 21 5.42 -10.97 2.98
C PRO A 21 5.38 -12.49 3.19
N PHE A 22 5.58 -13.25 2.12
CA PHE A 22 5.67 -14.72 2.14
C PHE A 22 4.43 -15.44 2.70
N THR A 23 3.28 -14.77 2.79
CA THR A 23 2.01 -15.35 3.25
C THR A 23 1.00 -15.52 2.11
N ALA A 24 -0.05 -16.31 2.36
CA ALA A 24 -1.18 -16.45 1.46
C ALA A 24 -2.46 -15.92 2.10
N ARG A 25 -3.21 -15.11 1.35
CA ARG A 25 -4.51 -14.54 1.77
C ARG A 25 -5.35 -14.23 0.54
N TYR A 26 -6.67 -14.29 0.65
CA TYR A 26 -7.61 -13.98 -0.45
C TYR A 26 -7.34 -14.80 -1.74
N GLY A 27 -6.89 -16.05 -1.60
CA GLY A 27 -6.52 -16.89 -2.76
C GLY A 27 -5.24 -16.49 -3.49
N TYR A 28 -4.50 -15.49 -2.98
CA TYR A 28 -3.23 -15.02 -3.53
C TYR A 28 -2.06 -15.31 -2.57
N ARG A 29 -0.92 -15.74 -3.10
CA ARG A 29 0.32 -15.96 -2.33
C ARG A 29 1.33 -14.86 -2.64
N ASN A 30 1.63 -14.02 -1.64
CA ASN A 30 2.62 -12.96 -1.76
C ASN A 30 4.03 -13.53 -1.61
N LEU A 31 4.74 -13.72 -2.72
CA LEU A 31 6.15 -14.16 -2.73
C LEU A 31 7.15 -13.01 -2.55
N ARG A 32 6.66 -11.77 -2.38
CA ARG A 32 7.48 -10.58 -2.24
C ARG A 32 7.88 -10.41 -0.78
N TRP A 33 9.00 -9.72 -0.56
CA TRP A 33 9.54 -9.42 0.76
C TRP A 33 8.82 -8.26 1.48
N HIS A 34 7.90 -7.59 0.80
CA HIS A 34 7.10 -6.49 1.33
C HIS A 34 5.61 -6.83 1.34
N THR A 35 4.84 -6.14 2.18
CA THR A 35 3.38 -6.26 2.25
C THR A 35 2.75 -5.74 0.95
N ILE A 36 1.62 -6.35 0.55
CA ILE A 36 0.75 -5.85 -0.51
C ILE A 36 -0.56 -5.42 0.16
N SER A 37 -1.00 -4.20 -0.10
CA SER A 37 -2.21 -3.59 0.49
C SER A 37 -3.30 -3.42 -0.56
N HIS A 38 -4.52 -3.11 -0.12
CA HIS A 38 -5.62 -2.76 -1.03
C HIS A 38 -5.31 -1.46 -1.80
N CYS A 39 -5.69 -1.39 -3.07
CA CYS A 39 -5.39 -0.23 -3.92
C CYS A 39 -5.94 1.10 -3.38
N ASP A 40 -7.05 1.08 -2.65
CA ASP A 40 -7.57 2.27 -1.96
C ASP A 40 -6.65 2.80 -0.87
N CYS A 41 -5.93 1.93 -0.16
CA CYS A 41 -4.97 2.35 0.85
C CYS A 41 -3.75 3.01 0.18
N ASP A 42 -3.21 2.41 -0.87
CA ASP A 42 -2.07 2.93 -1.61
C ASP A 42 -2.40 4.26 -2.33
N ARG A 43 -3.62 4.39 -2.87
CA ARG A 43 -4.12 5.66 -3.43
C ARG A 43 -4.17 6.77 -2.39
N ARG A 44 -4.74 6.50 -1.21
CA ARG A 44 -4.79 7.47 -0.10
C ARG A 44 -3.41 7.84 0.41
N LEU A 45 -2.48 6.88 0.50
CA LEU A 45 -1.09 7.14 0.84
C LEU A 45 -0.45 8.11 -0.16
N LYS A 46 -0.59 7.83 -1.47
CA LYS A 46 -0.04 8.69 -2.54
C LYS A 46 -0.58 10.11 -2.48
N GLU A 47 -1.89 10.27 -2.27
CA GLU A 47 -2.54 11.57 -2.11
C GLU A 47 -2.10 12.30 -0.84
N CYS A 48 -1.93 11.58 0.27
CA CYS A 48 -1.43 12.14 1.52
C CYS A 48 0.00 12.66 1.37
N LEU A 49 0.92 11.83 0.85
CA LEU A 49 2.33 12.20 0.67
C LEU A 49 2.49 13.40 -0.29
N ARG A 50 1.67 13.45 -1.35
CA ARG A 50 1.63 14.60 -2.28
C ARG A 50 1.12 15.89 -1.64
N ARG A 51 0.19 15.80 -0.68
CA ARG A 51 -0.30 16.97 0.06
C ARG A 51 0.72 17.48 1.08
N VAL A 52 1.44 16.59 1.76
CA VAL A 52 2.50 16.97 2.71
C VAL A 52 3.66 17.64 1.99
N ASN A 53 4.08 17.10 0.84
CA ASN A 53 5.07 17.70 -0.08
C ASN A 53 6.39 18.18 0.57
N ASP A 54 6.85 17.51 1.62
CA ASP A 54 8.16 17.77 2.22
C ASP A 54 9.23 16.82 1.64
N THR A 55 10.49 16.99 2.05
CA THR A 55 11.60 16.15 1.57
C THR A 55 11.34 14.67 1.87
N ALA A 56 10.86 14.34 3.07
CA ALA A 56 10.60 12.96 3.48
C ALA A 56 9.45 12.34 2.69
N SER A 57 8.33 13.05 2.50
CA SER A 57 7.16 12.56 1.78
C SER A 57 7.49 12.26 0.32
N ARG A 58 8.36 13.09 -0.29
CA ARG A 58 8.85 12.88 -1.66
C ARG A 58 9.75 11.67 -1.75
N VAL A 59 10.67 11.46 -0.81
CA VAL A 59 11.55 10.29 -0.77
C VAL A 59 10.74 9.01 -0.57
N VAL A 60 9.83 8.99 0.41
CA VAL A 60 8.94 7.85 0.68
C VAL A 60 8.10 7.53 -0.55
N GLY A 61 7.47 8.54 -1.16
CA GLY A 61 6.66 8.36 -2.35
C GLY A 61 7.46 7.82 -3.54
N GLN A 62 8.67 8.30 -3.78
CA GLN A 62 9.56 7.79 -4.84
C GLN A 62 9.96 6.34 -4.58
N ALA A 63 10.38 6.03 -3.35
CA ALA A 63 10.78 4.68 -2.96
C ALA A 63 9.61 3.69 -3.17
N PHE A 64 8.43 4.01 -2.64
CA PHE A 64 7.27 3.13 -2.66
C PHE A 64 6.70 2.93 -4.08
N PHE A 65 6.43 4.03 -4.80
CA PHE A 65 5.67 3.98 -6.06
C PHE A 65 6.53 3.83 -7.31
N ASN A 66 7.81 4.22 -7.29
CA ASN A 66 8.65 4.27 -8.49
C ASN A 66 9.86 3.33 -8.43
N VAL A 67 10.48 3.14 -7.26
CA VAL A 67 11.68 2.30 -7.11
C VAL A 67 11.31 0.85 -6.76
N ILE A 68 10.57 0.65 -5.66
CA ILE A 68 10.11 -0.68 -5.23
C ILE A 68 8.92 -1.14 -6.09
N GLN A 69 8.11 -0.18 -6.55
CA GLN A 69 6.90 -0.42 -7.33
C GLN A 69 5.98 -1.44 -6.65
N VAL A 70 5.66 -1.16 -5.38
CA VAL A 70 4.78 -2.04 -4.59
C VAL A 70 3.43 -2.17 -5.31
N PRO A 71 3.02 -3.38 -5.74
CA PRO A 71 1.70 -3.59 -6.29
C PRO A 71 0.65 -3.52 -5.19
N CYS A 72 -0.58 -3.22 -5.59
CA CYS A 72 -1.77 -3.30 -4.76
C CYS A 72 -2.76 -4.33 -5.32
N PHE A 73 -3.77 -4.69 -4.54
CA PHE A 73 -4.85 -5.58 -4.99
C PHE A 73 -6.24 -4.98 -4.78
N GLU A 74 -7.22 -5.51 -5.51
CA GLU A 74 -8.64 -5.22 -5.35
C GLU A 74 -9.42 -6.54 -5.33
N PHE A 75 -10.60 -6.54 -4.70
CA PHE A 75 -11.50 -7.68 -4.76
C PHE A 75 -12.27 -7.67 -6.07
N ALA A 76 -12.28 -8.80 -6.77
CA ALA A 76 -13.11 -9.03 -7.93
C ALA A 76 -14.22 -10.02 -7.60
N TYR A 77 -15.45 -9.70 -8.00
CA TYR A 77 -16.55 -10.64 -7.92
C TYR A 77 -16.37 -11.71 -9.00
N LYS A 78 -16.50 -12.97 -8.62
CA LYS A 78 -16.52 -14.10 -9.54
C LYS A 78 -17.86 -14.81 -9.39
N GLU A 79 -18.62 -14.89 -10.46
CA GLU A 79 -19.79 -15.76 -10.51
C GLU A 79 -19.28 -17.20 -10.55
N GLU A 80 -19.59 -17.98 -9.51
CA GLU A 80 -19.40 -19.41 -9.51
C GLU A 80 -20.67 -20.05 -10.06
N CYS A 81 -20.55 -20.81 -11.16
CA CYS A 81 -21.66 -21.62 -11.65
C CYS A 81 -22.01 -22.66 -10.57
N VAL A 82 -23.27 -22.66 -10.12
CA VAL A 82 -23.84 -23.68 -9.23
C VAL A 82 -24.36 -24.86 -10.05
#